data_AF-A0A9D4H955-F1
#
_entry.id   AF-A0A9D4H955-F1
#
_cell.length_a   1.000
_cell.length_b   1.000
_cell.length_c   1.000
_cell.angle_alpha   90.00
_cell.angle_beta   90.00
_cell.angle_gamma   90.00
#
_symmetry.space_group_name_H-M   'P 1'
#
loop_
_entity.id
_entity.type
_entity.pdbx_description
1 polymer ?
#
loop_
_entity_poly.entity_id
_entity_poly.type
_entity_poly.pdbx_seq_one_letter_code
_entity_poly.pdbx_strand_id
1 'polypeptide(L)'
;MFTGHIHDYLYCPNVCQNQHGFENLDECCGCKARPCWDLEMEDPNINCGVRYGHLILEFKNPISTVATHSDSIPKSSNYSVIYGLRCVLCKLRYLPENLCNFTNGLIDVDLSHNKLSEVDAIKCLTNLDTLNLGFNHIIHFKNTTLHEMNYLRVLRLDGNNLANLDANTLNIRHGNILFVDVSYNHFETLDITNLHRAGFFCALNISNMNIKSITNDAHFKFDENKTYGPGDTFVYNTYGYSLLNYTDAGITDMKKMGKIILGAIFFKNSSFSCDCALVPYIKEIKSWIVNFLNLIKYPLMCYEPLRVRNRSLYEIIINEDYNDLECELPNCPSVDDLCHSKNCFPRPHCTCIDDQFHGKVVVNCSNLEELPDNLPVGHWNNQNIELNINGTNITHIDSRPYLDRTVALRMIDVPLSDITKAALQAMPNDIQLSIDSQQITLLSGDFLKKNPYLIQFGKNPVNCTCDNLWIGTWIRAKGTREQLFCKTTNGVIDAYDFDQIVLDCIWHYNSQLWAIVGLVTVTLVFTSVSALFWCVFRYEMLILKRKYLPCKEEHYPYTTDVFISFYSANPYVFTYMERFLRPMLITEGYSVFDSFHDIEYNEDFDFQLTRAVSKCKHFLIIICEDYLTD
;
A
#
# COMPACT_ATOMS: atom_id res chain seq x y z
N MET A 1 22.64 30.54 -45.30
CA MET A 1 21.68 31.52 -44.75
C MET A 1 20.79 30.74 -43.81
N PHE A 2 21.10 30.73 -42.52
CA PHE A 2 20.32 30.02 -41.51
C PHE A 2 19.18 30.94 -41.07
N THR A 3 17.94 30.48 -41.21
CA THR A 3 16.72 31.26 -40.91
C THR A 3 15.96 30.68 -39.71
N GLY A 4 16.65 30.04 -38.76
CA GLY A 4 16.09 29.61 -37.47
C GLY A 4 16.42 30.60 -36.35
N HIS A 5 15.78 30.47 -35.18
CA HIS A 5 16.08 31.32 -34.03
C HIS A 5 17.55 31.12 -33.62
N ILE A 6 18.22 32.20 -33.20
CA ILE A 6 19.66 32.24 -32.86
C ILE A 6 20.08 31.12 -31.90
N HIS A 7 19.14 30.60 -31.10
CA HIS A 7 19.35 29.61 -30.04
C HIS A 7 19.10 28.15 -30.43
N ASP A 8 18.70 27.85 -31.67
CA ASP A 8 18.29 26.50 -32.11
C ASP A 8 19.48 25.60 -32.54
N TYR A 9 20.71 26.11 -32.50
CA TYR A 9 21.88 25.42 -33.08
C TYR A 9 22.97 25.18 -32.03
N LEU A 10 22.72 24.22 -31.14
CA LEU A 10 23.79 23.59 -30.37
C LEU A 10 24.57 22.65 -31.30
N TYR A 11 25.81 23.01 -31.58
CA TYR A 11 26.69 22.21 -32.40
C TYR A 11 27.51 21.26 -31.54
N CYS A 12 27.63 20.03 -32.03
CA CYS A 12 28.35 18.95 -31.38
C CYS A 12 29.57 18.62 -32.25
N PRO A 13 30.80 18.69 -31.72
CA PRO A 13 32.00 18.44 -32.52
C PRO A 13 31.95 17.12 -33.31
N ASN A 14 32.32 17.15 -34.60
CA ASN A 14 32.31 16.00 -35.51
C ASN A 14 33.09 14.77 -34.97
N VAL A 15 34.18 14.99 -34.24
CA VAL A 15 34.98 13.91 -33.61
C VAL A 15 34.14 13.11 -32.61
N CYS A 16 33.19 13.77 -31.95
CA CYS A 16 32.29 13.17 -30.97
C CYS A 16 31.09 12.48 -31.64
N GLN A 17 30.53 13.07 -32.71
CA GLN A 17 29.47 12.46 -33.53
C GLN A 17 29.91 11.12 -34.13
N ASN A 18 31.16 11.04 -34.60
CA ASN A 18 31.72 9.84 -35.24
C ASN A 18 32.04 8.69 -34.26
N GLN A 19 32.23 8.98 -32.96
CA GLN A 19 32.51 7.94 -31.96
C GLN A 19 31.25 7.22 -31.46
N HIS A 20 30.08 7.84 -31.61
CA HIS A 20 28.87 7.38 -30.96
C HIS A 20 27.62 7.28 -31.86
N GLY A 21 27.66 7.77 -33.11
CA GLY A 21 26.62 7.49 -34.11
C GLY A 21 25.23 8.02 -33.74
N PHE A 22 25.15 9.31 -33.41
CA PHE A 22 23.99 9.91 -32.75
C PHE A 22 23.00 10.57 -33.73
N GLU A 23 21.70 10.37 -33.49
CA GLU A 23 20.59 10.93 -34.29
C GLU A 23 19.91 12.15 -33.63
N ASN A 24 20.09 12.39 -32.31
CA ASN A 24 19.35 13.43 -31.55
C ASN A 24 20.24 14.37 -30.70
N LEU A 25 19.71 15.57 -30.39
CA LEU A 25 20.36 16.61 -29.56
C LEU A 25 20.70 16.12 -28.12
N ASP A 26 19.94 15.13 -27.64
CA ASP A 26 20.06 14.49 -26.32
C ASP A 26 21.39 13.73 -26.11
N GLU A 27 22.21 13.60 -27.15
CA GLU A 27 23.44 12.80 -27.12
C GLU A 27 24.71 13.67 -27.12
N CYS A 28 24.57 14.99 -27.10
CA CYS A 28 25.67 15.96 -27.21
C CYS A 28 26.36 16.36 -25.88
N CYS A 29 25.91 15.83 -24.74
CA CYS A 29 26.41 16.24 -23.43
C CYS A 29 27.87 15.92 -23.16
N GLY A 30 28.37 14.78 -23.65
CA GLY A 30 29.79 14.41 -23.52
C GLY A 30 30.74 15.26 -24.36
N CYS A 31 30.21 16.09 -25.27
CA CYS A 31 30.99 16.74 -26.33
C CYS A 31 31.22 18.24 -26.11
N LYS A 32 30.82 18.79 -24.94
CA LYS A 32 30.82 20.25 -24.68
C LYS A 32 30.11 21.02 -25.80
N ALA A 33 28.86 20.65 -26.09
CA ALA A 33 28.05 21.29 -27.13
C ALA A 33 28.15 22.81 -27.05
N ARG A 34 28.43 23.46 -28.18
CA ARG A 34 28.66 24.90 -28.25
C ARG A 34 27.61 25.55 -29.14
N PRO A 35 27.16 26.77 -28.81
CA PRO A 35 26.33 27.54 -29.71
C PRO A 35 27.14 27.88 -30.97
N CYS A 36 26.43 28.08 -32.07
CA CYS A 36 27.04 28.38 -33.37
C CYS A 36 28.05 29.56 -33.29
N TRP A 37 27.76 30.62 -32.53
CA TRP A 37 28.63 31.80 -32.43
C TRP A 37 29.99 31.53 -31.75
N ASP A 38 30.10 30.52 -30.88
CA ASP A 38 31.39 30.12 -30.30
C ASP A 38 32.29 29.47 -31.37
N LEU A 39 31.68 28.87 -32.40
CA LEU A 39 32.41 28.24 -33.51
C LEU A 39 32.83 29.24 -34.56
N GLU A 40 32.00 30.23 -34.88
CA GLU A 40 32.37 31.32 -35.80
C GLU A 40 33.59 32.11 -35.29
N MET A 41 33.82 32.13 -33.97
CA MET A 41 35.05 32.69 -33.36
C MET A 41 36.29 31.80 -33.57
N GLU A 42 36.14 30.48 -33.63
CA GLU A 42 37.25 29.52 -33.77
C GLU A 42 37.55 29.18 -35.25
N ASP A 43 36.52 29.13 -36.11
CA ASP A 43 36.61 28.88 -37.54
C ASP A 43 35.80 29.94 -38.33
N PRO A 44 36.49 30.88 -39.02
CA PRO A 44 35.83 31.95 -39.78
C PRO A 44 35.08 31.46 -41.02
N ASN A 45 35.16 30.18 -41.39
CA ASN A 45 34.35 29.60 -42.46
C ASN A 45 32.93 29.24 -42.01
N ILE A 46 32.69 29.20 -40.69
CA ILE A 46 31.38 28.99 -40.10
C ILE A 46 30.70 30.35 -39.98
N ASN A 47 29.58 30.54 -40.69
CA ASN A 47 28.80 31.78 -40.65
C ASN A 47 27.43 31.52 -40.03
N CYS A 48 27.24 32.03 -38.81
CA CYS A 48 26.02 31.85 -38.04
C CYS A 48 25.04 33.01 -38.23
N GLY A 49 25.35 33.98 -39.11
CA GLY A 49 24.51 35.16 -39.35
C GLY A 49 24.44 36.10 -38.15
N VAL A 50 25.42 36.03 -37.25
CA VAL A 50 25.50 36.87 -36.06
C VAL A 50 26.85 37.55 -35.97
N ARG A 51 26.90 38.69 -35.29
CA ARG A 51 28.15 39.41 -35.00
C ARG A 51 28.25 39.64 -33.51
N TYR A 52 29.31 39.10 -32.90
CA TYR A 52 29.56 39.23 -31.48
C TYR A 52 30.17 40.60 -31.16
N GLY A 53 29.63 41.24 -30.12
CA GLY A 53 30.12 42.49 -29.56
C GLY A 53 30.36 42.38 -28.07
N HIS A 54 31.16 43.30 -27.53
CA HIS A 54 31.40 43.39 -26.10
C HIS A 54 30.64 44.57 -25.49
N LEU A 55 30.11 44.34 -24.29
CA LEU A 55 29.67 45.41 -23.41
C LEU A 55 30.82 45.79 -22.49
N ILE A 56 31.12 47.09 -22.43
CA ILE A 56 32.13 47.66 -21.54
C ILE A 56 31.43 48.24 -20.32
N LEU A 57 32.03 48.05 -19.14
CA LEU A 57 31.57 48.69 -17.91
C LEU A 57 32.20 50.06 -17.73
N GLU A 58 31.36 51.05 -17.50
CA GLU A 58 31.75 52.40 -17.09
C GLU A 58 31.40 52.62 -15.62
N PHE A 59 32.42 52.91 -14.81
CA PHE A 59 32.25 53.28 -13.42
C PHE A 59 31.89 54.77 -13.34
N LYS A 60 30.60 55.08 -13.22
CA LYS A 60 30.13 56.46 -13.07
C LYS A 60 30.60 57.08 -11.75
N ASN A 61 30.78 56.26 -10.71
CA ASN A 61 31.35 56.66 -9.42
C ASN A 61 32.17 55.51 -8.81
N PRO A 62 33.20 55.78 -7.97
CA PRO A 62 34.05 54.75 -7.39
C PRO A 62 33.34 53.77 -6.43
N ILE A 63 32.10 54.08 -6.01
CA ILE A 63 31.46 53.45 -4.84
C ILE A 63 30.15 52.72 -5.17
N SER A 64 29.47 52.95 -6.29
CA SER A 64 28.13 52.33 -6.47
C SER A 64 27.61 52.15 -7.89
N THR A 65 27.70 53.16 -8.75
CA THR A 65 26.99 53.14 -10.02
C THR A 65 27.89 52.68 -11.16
N VAL A 66 27.54 51.54 -11.75
CA VAL A 66 28.18 50.98 -12.92
C VAL A 66 27.14 50.91 -14.04
N ALA A 67 27.51 51.32 -15.24
CA ALA A 67 26.66 51.21 -16.43
C ALA A 67 27.37 50.42 -17.52
N THR A 68 26.61 49.73 -18.34
CA THR A 68 27.08 49.03 -19.55
C THR A 68 26.90 49.90 -20.78
N HIS A 69 27.91 49.95 -21.65
CA HIS A 69 27.81 50.53 -22.99
C HIS A 69 28.30 49.53 -24.02
N SER A 70 27.62 49.47 -25.18
CA SER A 70 28.03 48.59 -26.27
C SER A 70 29.17 49.20 -27.07
N ASP A 71 30.11 48.36 -27.49
CA ASP A 71 31.05 48.73 -28.54
C ASP A 71 30.31 49.15 -29.82
N SER A 72 30.89 50.12 -30.54
CA SER A 72 30.31 50.64 -31.78
C SER A 72 30.39 49.61 -32.90
N ILE A 73 29.34 48.79 -33.02
CA ILE A 73 29.16 47.82 -34.10
C ILE A 73 28.16 48.37 -35.10
N PRO A 74 28.51 48.49 -36.40
CA PRO A 74 27.58 48.91 -37.43
C PRO A 74 26.38 47.94 -37.48
N LYS A 75 25.16 48.46 -37.37
CA LYS A 75 23.95 47.65 -37.61
C LYS A 75 23.87 47.37 -39.12
N SER A 76 23.74 46.10 -39.50
CA SER A 76 23.58 45.64 -40.88
C SER A 76 22.38 44.70 -40.98
N SER A 77 21.69 44.70 -42.12
CA SER A 77 20.62 43.74 -42.39
C SER A 77 21.11 42.30 -42.56
N ASN A 78 22.41 42.10 -42.74
CA ASN A 78 22.99 40.79 -43.04
C ASN A 78 23.36 39.96 -41.81
N TYR A 79 23.32 40.54 -40.60
CA TYR A 79 23.63 39.83 -39.36
C TYR A 79 22.90 40.44 -38.15
N SER A 80 22.60 39.59 -37.18
CA SER A 80 22.11 40.03 -35.86
C SER A 80 23.28 40.32 -34.92
N VAL A 81 23.24 41.40 -34.14
CA VAL A 81 24.30 41.70 -33.17
C VAL A 81 23.95 41.04 -31.83
N ILE A 82 24.88 40.24 -31.32
CA ILE A 82 24.82 39.63 -30.00
C ILE A 82 25.93 40.21 -29.14
N TYR A 83 25.74 40.23 -27.82
CA TYR A 83 26.63 40.87 -26.88
C TYR A 83 27.08 39.92 -25.78
N GLY A 84 28.34 40.07 -25.38
CA GLY A 84 28.89 39.51 -24.16
C GLY A 84 29.33 40.60 -23.19
N LEU A 85 29.08 40.39 -21.89
CA LEU A 85 29.61 41.22 -20.82
C LEU A 85 30.59 40.40 -19.99
N ARG A 86 31.87 40.79 -20.00
CA ARG A 86 32.92 40.14 -19.22
C ARG A 86 33.60 41.14 -18.30
N CYS A 87 33.46 40.95 -16.98
CA CYS A 87 34.15 41.74 -15.97
C CYS A 87 34.59 40.87 -14.79
N VAL A 88 35.69 40.14 -14.99
CA VAL A 88 36.27 39.27 -13.96
C VAL A 88 37.21 40.08 -13.06
N LEU A 89 37.16 39.85 -11.73
CA LEU A 89 38.00 40.57 -10.75
C LEU A 89 37.81 42.11 -10.72
N CYS A 90 36.64 42.59 -11.17
CA CYS A 90 36.30 44.01 -11.23
C CYS A 90 35.86 44.61 -9.89
N LYS A 91 35.79 43.80 -8.83
CA LYS A 91 35.34 44.19 -7.47
C LYS A 91 33.89 44.69 -7.44
N LEU A 92 33.05 44.30 -8.40
CA LEU A 92 31.64 44.69 -8.47
C LEU A 92 30.88 44.21 -7.23
N ARG A 93 30.09 45.10 -6.63
CA ARG A 93 29.18 44.77 -5.52
C ARG A 93 27.72 44.67 -5.95
N TYR A 94 27.39 45.34 -7.05
CA TYR A 94 26.05 45.40 -7.64
C TYR A 94 26.17 45.18 -9.14
N LEU A 95 25.09 44.66 -9.73
CA LEU A 95 24.96 44.55 -11.17
C LEU A 95 24.83 45.95 -11.81
N PRO A 96 25.28 46.15 -13.07
CA PRO A 96 25.10 47.41 -13.78
C PRO A 96 23.62 47.81 -13.90
N GLU A 97 23.30 49.07 -13.65
CA GLU A 97 21.90 49.56 -13.52
C GLU A 97 21.08 49.42 -14.80
N ASN A 98 21.74 49.52 -15.96
CA ASN A 98 21.13 49.50 -17.28
C ASN A 98 21.35 48.16 -18.01
N LEU A 99 21.72 47.09 -17.29
CA LEU A 99 21.97 45.77 -17.87
C LEU A 99 20.76 45.26 -18.67
N CYS A 100 19.54 45.51 -18.16
CA CYS A 100 18.28 45.13 -18.81
C CYS A 100 18.00 45.87 -20.13
N ASN A 101 18.72 46.95 -20.46
CA ASN A 101 18.57 47.59 -21.75
C ASN A 101 19.07 46.71 -22.91
N PHE A 102 19.83 45.65 -22.59
CA PHE A 102 20.43 44.74 -23.56
C PHE A 102 19.72 43.37 -23.62
N THR A 103 18.52 43.21 -23.03
CA THR A 103 17.76 41.95 -22.97
C THR A 103 17.71 41.18 -24.28
N ASN A 104 17.54 41.86 -25.42
CA ASN A 104 17.35 41.20 -26.71
C ASN A 104 18.65 40.70 -27.37
N GLY A 105 19.82 41.14 -26.89
CA GLY A 105 21.10 40.83 -27.53
C GLY A 105 22.18 40.30 -26.59
N LEU A 106 22.04 40.46 -25.27
CA LEU A 106 23.02 39.96 -24.30
C LEU A 106 22.84 38.45 -24.09
N ILE A 107 23.85 37.68 -24.48
CA ILE A 107 23.81 36.22 -24.49
C ILE A 107 24.82 35.59 -23.53
N ASP A 108 25.89 36.30 -23.18
CA ASP A 108 27.01 35.79 -22.39
C ASP A 108 27.37 36.82 -21.31
N VAL A 109 27.29 36.43 -20.05
CA VAL A 109 27.61 37.28 -18.90
C VAL A 109 28.59 36.55 -18.00
N ASP A 110 29.81 37.04 -17.91
CA ASP A 110 30.83 36.59 -16.97
C ASP A 110 31.19 37.72 -15.99
N LEU A 111 30.64 37.61 -14.78
CA LEU A 111 30.90 38.47 -13.64
C LEU A 111 31.53 37.68 -12.49
N SER A 112 32.31 36.65 -12.81
CA SER A 112 33.01 35.84 -11.81
C SER A 112 34.08 36.61 -11.04
N HIS A 113 34.44 36.12 -9.85
CA HIS A 113 35.45 36.71 -8.98
C HIS A 113 35.17 38.19 -8.61
N ASN A 114 33.92 38.52 -8.32
CA ASN A 114 33.52 39.84 -7.84
C ASN A 114 33.08 39.78 -6.37
N LYS A 115 32.21 40.69 -5.94
CA LYS A 115 31.68 40.80 -4.57
C LYS A 115 30.16 40.94 -4.59
N LEU A 116 29.50 40.37 -5.62
CA LEU A 116 28.06 40.42 -5.78
C LEU A 116 27.39 39.60 -4.66
N SER A 117 26.39 40.18 -4.01
CA SER A 117 25.55 39.48 -3.03
C SER A 117 24.10 39.33 -3.48
N GLU A 118 23.63 40.22 -4.34
CA GLU A 118 22.27 40.23 -4.91
C GLU A 118 22.34 40.19 -6.42
N VAL A 119 21.54 39.32 -7.03
CA VAL A 119 21.53 39.11 -8.49
C VAL A 119 20.13 39.11 -9.11
N ASP A 120 19.08 39.47 -8.36
CA ASP A 120 17.68 39.48 -8.85
C ASP A 120 17.47 40.35 -10.11
N ALA A 121 18.32 41.36 -10.35
CA ALA A 121 18.22 42.25 -11.51
C ALA A 121 18.51 41.57 -12.85
N ILE A 122 19.06 40.35 -12.89
CA ILE A 122 19.30 39.62 -14.15
C ILE A 122 18.03 39.02 -14.76
N LYS A 123 16.91 38.99 -14.04
CA LYS A 123 15.63 38.37 -14.48
C LYS A 123 15.13 38.86 -15.84
N CYS A 124 15.50 40.08 -16.22
CA CYS A 124 15.13 40.67 -17.50
C CYS A 124 15.88 40.10 -18.70
N LEU A 125 16.98 39.34 -18.52
CA LEU A 125 17.86 38.86 -19.58
C LEU A 125 17.35 37.54 -20.17
N THR A 126 16.23 37.59 -20.90
CA THR A 126 15.52 36.39 -21.40
C THR A 126 16.28 35.59 -22.47
N ASN A 127 17.24 36.22 -23.16
CA ASN A 127 18.03 35.60 -24.24
C ASN A 127 19.40 35.08 -23.80
N LEU A 128 19.66 35.07 -22.49
CA LEU A 128 20.95 34.66 -21.96
C LEU A 128 21.20 33.16 -22.20
N ASP A 129 22.36 32.82 -22.77
CA ASP A 129 22.84 31.45 -22.95
C ASP A 129 23.80 31.04 -21.83
N THR A 130 24.71 31.93 -21.45
CA THR A 130 25.75 31.67 -20.44
C THR A 130 25.73 32.72 -19.34
N LEU A 131 25.63 32.26 -18.09
CA LEU A 131 25.70 33.08 -16.88
C LEU A 131 26.77 32.54 -15.94
N ASN A 132 27.87 33.27 -15.80
CA ASN A 132 28.93 32.97 -14.84
C ASN A 132 28.98 34.01 -13.71
N LEU A 133 28.60 33.56 -12.52
CA LEU A 133 28.60 34.32 -11.27
C LEU A 133 29.48 33.65 -10.20
N GLY A 134 30.40 32.76 -10.60
CA GLY A 134 31.28 32.03 -9.69
C GLY A 134 32.18 32.96 -8.86
N PHE A 135 32.58 32.52 -7.67
CA PHE A 135 33.45 33.26 -6.76
C PHE A 135 32.94 34.66 -6.41
N ASN A 136 31.67 34.75 -6.03
CA ASN A 136 31.03 35.96 -5.50
C ASN A 136 30.60 35.73 -4.03
N HIS A 137 29.77 36.61 -3.47
CA HIS A 137 29.26 36.50 -2.10
C HIS A 137 27.73 36.29 -2.07
N ILE A 138 27.18 35.57 -3.05
CA ILE A 138 25.75 35.34 -3.16
C ILE A 138 25.31 34.36 -2.06
N ILE A 139 24.27 34.73 -1.32
CA ILE A 139 23.74 33.93 -0.20
C ILE A 139 22.39 33.29 -0.55
N HIS A 140 21.61 33.95 -1.42
CA HIS A 140 20.29 33.49 -1.85
C HIS A 140 20.19 33.51 -3.38
N PHE A 141 19.61 32.46 -3.94
CA PHE A 141 19.35 32.35 -5.37
C PHE A 141 17.96 31.75 -5.57
N LYS A 142 16.99 32.61 -5.91
CA LYS A 142 15.56 32.25 -5.94
C LYS A 142 15.23 31.47 -7.22
N ASN A 143 14.25 30.58 -7.14
CA ASN A 143 13.74 29.88 -8.34
C ASN A 143 13.17 30.84 -9.42
N THR A 144 12.65 32.00 -9.02
CA THR A 144 12.17 33.04 -9.96
C THR A 144 13.28 33.77 -10.72
N THR A 145 14.56 33.60 -10.35
CA THR A 145 15.68 34.34 -10.96
C THR A 145 15.94 33.93 -12.40
N LEU A 146 15.75 32.64 -12.72
CA LEU A 146 16.06 32.08 -14.03
C LEU A 146 14.84 31.70 -14.86
N HIS A 147 13.64 31.78 -14.29
CA HIS A 147 12.41 31.22 -14.89
C HIS A 147 12.16 31.68 -16.35
N GLU A 148 12.37 32.97 -16.65
CA GLU A 148 12.15 33.54 -17.99
C GLU A 148 13.38 33.45 -18.93
N MET A 149 14.49 32.86 -18.49
CA MET A 149 15.70 32.68 -19.31
C MET A 149 15.57 31.43 -20.18
N ASN A 150 14.81 31.56 -21.27
CA ASN A 150 14.37 30.44 -22.12
C ASN A 150 15.51 29.66 -22.79
N TYR A 151 16.71 30.24 -22.85
CA TYR A 151 17.85 29.70 -23.59
C TYR A 151 19.07 29.47 -22.72
N LEU A 152 18.94 29.59 -21.39
CA LEU A 152 20.08 29.47 -20.49
C LEU A 152 20.61 28.03 -20.47
N ARG A 153 21.83 27.88 -20.95
CA ARG A 153 22.51 26.59 -21.08
C ARG A 153 23.55 26.38 -20.00
N VAL A 154 24.30 27.43 -19.65
CA VAL A 154 25.41 27.35 -18.70
C VAL A 154 25.14 28.27 -17.52
N LEU A 155 25.10 27.69 -16.32
CA LEU A 155 25.01 28.40 -15.06
C LEU A 155 26.20 28.04 -14.17
N ARG A 156 26.98 29.05 -13.78
CA ARG A 156 28.05 28.89 -12.78
C ARG A 156 27.77 29.76 -11.57
N LEU A 157 27.62 29.11 -10.42
CA LEU A 157 27.45 29.69 -9.09
C LEU A 157 28.50 29.15 -8.11
N ASP A 158 29.54 28.47 -8.61
CA ASP A 158 30.57 27.87 -7.79
C ASP A 158 31.31 28.88 -6.90
N GLY A 159 31.73 28.49 -5.70
CA GLY A 159 32.49 29.36 -4.80
C GLY A 159 31.72 30.56 -4.27
N ASN A 160 30.40 30.44 -4.08
CA ASN A 160 29.56 31.43 -3.40
C ASN A 160 29.25 31.00 -1.95
N ASN A 161 28.36 31.72 -1.27
CA ASN A 161 27.94 31.44 0.11
C ASN A 161 26.50 30.92 0.17
N LEU A 162 26.04 30.22 -0.87
CA LEU A 162 24.67 29.72 -0.93
C LEU A 162 24.47 28.59 0.10
N ALA A 163 23.35 28.63 0.81
CA ALA A 163 23.00 27.62 1.83
C ALA A 163 22.00 26.56 1.31
N ASN A 164 21.29 26.85 0.23
CA ASN A 164 20.37 25.96 -0.46
C ASN A 164 20.08 26.47 -1.88
N LEU A 165 19.34 25.68 -2.66
CA LEU A 165 18.62 26.11 -3.84
C LEU A 165 17.14 25.82 -3.64
N ASP A 166 16.27 26.78 -3.94
CA ASP A 166 14.83 26.55 -3.96
C ASP A 166 14.49 25.41 -4.94
N ALA A 167 13.39 24.70 -4.69
CA ALA A 167 12.90 23.68 -5.60
C ALA A 167 12.69 24.23 -7.03
N ASN A 168 13.06 23.44 -8.04
CA ASN A 168 12.99 23.73 -9.47
C ASN A 168 13.80 24.95 -9.93
N THR A 169 14.80 25.39 -9.17
CA THR A 169 15.65 26.54 -9.55
C THR A 169 16.40 26.29 -10.86
N LEU A 170 16.78 25.03 -11.13
CA LEU A 170 17.53 24.64 -12.32
C LEU A 170 16.65 24.31 -13.53
N ASN A 171 15.34 24.49 -13.39
CA ASN A 171 14.34 24.32 -14.43
C ASN A 171 13.99 25.70 -14.98
N ILE A 172 14.06 25.84 -16.30
CA ILE A 172 13.61 27.03 -17.02
C ILE A 172 12.28 26.72 -17.71
N ARG A 173 11.57 27.75 -18.17
CA ARG A 173 10.24 27.62 -18.78
C ARG A 173 10.11 26.53 -19.85
N HIS A 174 11.18 26.27 -20.60
CA HIS A 174 11.18 25.35 -21.73
C HIS A 174 12.12 24.14 -21.57
N GLY A 175 12.62 23.85 -20.36
CA GLY A 175 13.48 22.69 -20.14
C GLY A 175 14.41 22.85 -18.93
N ASN A 176 15.60 22.27 -19.02
CA ASN A 176 16.61 22.36 -17.97
C ASN A 176 17.84 23.11 -18.47
N ILE A 177 18.55 23.72 -17.52
CA ILE A 177 19.89 24.25 -17.77
C ILE A 177 20.85 23.06 -18.00
N LEU A 178 21.59 23.07 -19.10
CA LEU A 178 22.40 21.90 -19.49
C LEU A 178 23.63 21.72 -18.60
N PHE A 179 24.37 22.78 -18.29
CA PHE A 179 25.58 22.73 -17.47
C PHE A 179 25.41 23.61 -16.24
N VAL A 180 25.41 22.99 -15.07
CA VAL A 180 25.27 23.67 -13.79
C VAL A 180 26.46 23.35 -12.90
N ASP A 181 27.16 24.39 -12.46
CA ASP A 181 28.19 24.28 -11.44
C ASP A 181 27.81 25.10 -10.22
N VAL A 182 27.55 24.42 -9.11
CA VAL A 182 27.24 25.02 -7.81
C VAL A 182 28.27 24.63 -6.76
N SER A 183 29.38 23.98 -7.16
CA SER A 183 30.40 23.47 -6.24
C SER A 183 31.00 24.53 -5.32
N TYR A 184 31.62 24.11 -4.21
CA TYR A 184 32.22 25.03 -3.22
C TYR A 184 31.23 26.05 -2.61
N ASN A 185 29.97 25.66 -2.44
CA ASN A 185 28.97 26.39 -1.64
C ASN A 185 28.74 25.68 -0.29
N HIS A 186 27.85 26.24 0.54
CA HIS A 186 27.57 25.77 1.90
C HIS A 186 26.19 25.12 2.03
N PHE A 187 25.80 24.31 1.05
CA PHE A 187 24.49 23.63 1.06
C PHE A 187 24.36 22.70 2.25
N GLU A 188 23.37 22.97 3.11
CA GLU A 188 22.94 22.01 4.13
C GLU A 188 21.89 21.05 3.57
N THR A 189 21.05 21.54 2.67
CA THR A 189 20.00 20.73 2.01
C THR A 189 20.02 20.96 0.50
N LEU A 190 19.55 19.95 -0.24
CA LEU A 190 19.33 20.05 -1.68
C LEU A 190 17.97 19.44 -2.00
N ASP A 191 17.10 20.21 -2.65
CA ASP A 191 15.79 19.68 -3.04
C ASP A 191 15.91 18.69 -4.21
N ILE A 192 15.11 17.61 -4.16
CA ILE A 192 15.08 16.51 -5.13
C ILE A 192 14.90 16.99 -6.58
N THR A 193 14.13 18.06 -6.80
CA THR A 193 13.85 18.56 -8.15
C THR A 193 15.06 19.15 -8.85
N ASN A 194 16.05 19.64 -8.09
CA ASN A 194 17.30 20.15 -8.65
C ASN A 194 18.29 19.01 -8.98
N LEU A 195 18.14 17.85 -8.33
CA LEU A 195 18.94 16.65 -8.59
C LEU A 195 18.36 15.81 -9.75
N HIS A 196 17.05 15.54 -9.67
CA HIS A 196 16.31 14.71 -10.63
C HIS A 196 15.40 15.58 -11.49
N ARG A 197 15.96 16.09 -12.58
CA ARG A 197 15.28 17.03 -13.47
C ARG A 197 14.60 16.30 -14.61
N ALA A 198 13.30 16.52 -14.78
CA ALA A 198 12.54 15.96 -15.90
C ALA A 198 13.05 16.55 -17.23
N GLY A 199 13.39 15.68 -18.17
CA GLY A 199 14.04 16.05 -19.43
C GLY A 199 15.56 16.10 -19.33
N PHE A 200 16.15 16.56 -20.43
CA PHE A 200 17.58 16.47 -20.69
C PHE A 200 18.41 17.52 -19.92
N PHE A 201 19.61 17.14 -19.46
CA PHE A 201 20.65 18.05 -18.97
C PHE A 201 22.02 17.39 -19.10
N CYS A 202 23.13 18.11 -19.06
CA CYS A 202 24.46 17.52 -19.29
C CYS A 202 25.30 17.26 -18.06
N ALA A 203 25.45 18.27 -17.22
CA ALA A 203 26.32 18.17 -16.05
C ALA A 203 25.74 18.95 -14.88
N LEU A 204 25.73 18.32 -13.72
CA LEU A 204 25.49 18.97 -12.44
C LEU A 204 26.70 18.74 -11.53
N ASN A 205 27.41 19.80 -11.18
CA ASN A 205 28.53 19.73 -10.24
C ASN A 205 28.12 20.25 -8.86
N ILE A 206 27.99 19.34 -7.90
CA ILE A 206 27.68 19.61 -6.48
C ILE A 206 28.87 19.26 -5.57
N SER A 207 30.09 19.32 -6.11
CA SER A 207 31.30 18.95 -5.39
C SER A 207 31.69 19.96 -4.30
N ASN A 208 32.47 19.50 -3.32
CA ASN A 208 33.01 20.29 -2.21
C ASN A 208 31.92 21.00 -1.40
N MET A 209 30.84 20.28 -1.08
CA MET A 209 29.72 20.74 -0.25
C MET A 209 29.56 19.90 1.02
N ASN A 210 28.71 20.34 1.94
CA ASN A 210 28.35 19.62 3.17
C ASN A 210 26.83 19.37 3.26
N ILE A 211 26.29 18.68 2.26
CA ILE A 211 24.85 18.41 2.14
C ILE A 211 24.46 17.39 3.21
N LYS A 212 23.61 17.78 4.17
CA LYS A 212 23.10 16.93 5.26
C LYS A 212 21.94 16.03 4.81
N SER A 213 21.04 16.57 3.98
CA SER A 213 19.85 15.83 3.54
C SER A 213 19.37 16.28 2.16
N ILE A 214 18.81 15.35 1.40
CA ILE A 214 18.04 15.67 0.20
C ILE A 214 16.57 15.83 0.60
N THR A 215 15.97 16.98 0.28
CA THR A 215 14.59 17.32 0.67
C THR A 215 13.62 17.13 -0.49
N ASN A 216 12.32 17.09 -0.18
CA ASN A 216 11.25 17.07 -1.17
C ASN A 216 10.23 18.17 -0.86
N ASP A 217 10.71 19.41 -0.85
CA ASP A 217 9.96 20.58 -0.41
C ASP A 217 8.83 20.93 -1.39
N ALA A 218 8.98 20.53 -2.66
CA ALA A 218 7.95 20.67 -3.69
C ALA A 218 6.91 19.53 -3.72
N HIS A 219 6.98 18.55 -2.81
CA HIS A 219 6.16 17.32 -2.87
C HIS A 219 6.21 16.65 -4.25
N PHE A 220 7.38 16.71 -4.88
CA PHE A 220 7.65 16.17 -6.20
C PHE A 220 7.45 14.65 -6.21
N LYS A 221 6.85 14.16 -7.30
CA LYS A 221 6.68 12.75 -7.58
C LYS A 221 7.17 12.42 -8.98
N PHE A 222 7.84 11.28 -9.10
CA PHE A 222 8.30 10.79 -10.39
C PHE A 222 7.12 10.37 -11.26
N ASP A 223 7.03 10.95 -12.45
CA ASP A 223 6.20 10.49 -13.54
C ASP A 223 6.90 9.34 -14.30
N GLU A 224 6.29 8.15 -14.31
CA GLU A 224 6.83 6.96 -14.98
C GLU A 224 6.94 7.12 -16.52
N ASN A 225 6.24 8.09 -17.11
CA ASN A 225 6.29 8.36 -18.55
C ASN A 225 7.35 9.39 -18.94
N LYS A 226 8.08 9.95 -17.97
CA LYS A 226 9.13 10.94 -18.21
C LYS A 226 10.50 10.37 -17.92
N THR A 227 11.46 10.87 -18.67
CA THR A 227 12.88 10.63 -18.43
C THR A 227 13.45 11.77 -17.61
N TYR A 228 14.31 11.44 -16.65
CA TYR A 228 15.05 12.39 -15.83
C TYR A 228 16.54 12.26 -16.19
N GLY A 229 17.09 13.23 -16.93
CA GLY A 229 18.35 13.07 -17.66
C GLY A 229 18.14 12.66 -19.13
N PRO A 230 19.16 12.12 -19.83
CA PRO A 230 20.48 11.69 -19.32
C PRO A 230 21.40 12.85 -18.99
N GLY A 231 22.10 12.80 -17.85
CA GLY A 231 23.14 13.79 -17.48
C GLY A 231 24.00 13.35 -16.29
N ASP A 232 25.26 13.78 -16.26
CA ASP A 232 26.22 13.34 -15.25
C ASP A 232 26.18 14.26 -14.02
N THR A 233 26.14 13.66 -12.83
CA THR A 233 26.22 14.40 -11.55
C THR A 233 27.54 14.13 -10.88
N PHE A 234 28.30 15.19 -10.59
CA PHE A 234 29.62 15.11 -9.96
C PHE A 234 29.52 15.44 -8.47
N VAL A 235 29.86 14.46 -7.65
CA VAL A 235 29.79 14.52 -6.18
C VAL A 235 31.18 14.21 -5.62
N TYR A 236 32.08 15.18 -5.71
CA TYR A 236 33.47 15.03 -5.27
C TYR A 236 33.72 15.76 -3.94
N ASN A 237 34.47 15.14 -3.02
CA ASN A 237 34.78 15.69 -1.70
C ASN A 237 33.54 16.27 -0.98
N THR A 238 32.41 15.58 -1.08
CA THR A 238 31.13 16.03 -0.53
C THR A 238 30.72 15.10 0.60
N TYR A 239 30.32 15.67 1.74
CA TYR A 239 30.09 14.93 2.97
C TYR A 239 28.67 15.14 3.48
N GLY A 240 28.12 14.12 4.14
CA GLY A 240 27.01 14.28 5.09
C GLY A 240 25.61 13.94 4.59
N TYR A 241 25.41 13.44 3.38
CA TYR A 241 24.04 13.28 2.88
C TYR A 241 23.40 11.98 3.38
N SER A 242 22.22 12.09 4.01
CA SER A 242 21.28 10.97 4.11
C SER A 242 20.73 10.65 2.72
N LEU A 243 20.62 9.36 2.39
CA LEU A 243 20.12 8.92 1.09
C LEU A 243 18.65 9.28 0.93
N LEU A 244 18.30 9.73 -0.27
CA LEU A 244 16.98 10.28 -0.59
C LEU A 244 15.86 9.29 -0.26
N ASN A 245 14.79 9.78 0.38
CA ASN A 245 13.53 9.06 0.47
C ASN A 245 12.77 9.09 -0.87
N TYR A 246 13.03 8.12 -1.74
CA TYR A 246 12.35 7.95 -3.02
C TYR A 246 10.90 7.48 -2.89
N THR A 247 10.52 6.86 -1.77
CA THR A 247 9.13 6.45 -1.54
C THR A 247 8.20 7.66 -1.40
N ASP A 248 8.66 8.74 -0.74
CA ASP A 248 7.92 10.00 -0.65
C ASP A 248 7.74 10.65 -2.02
N ALA A 249 8.70 10.41 -2.93
CA ALA A 249 8.64 10.82 -4.33
C ALA A 249 7.87 9.84 -5.23
N GLY A 250 7.16 8.86 -4.66
CA GLY A 250 6.29 7.94 -5.40
C GLY A 250 6.99 6.76 -6.05
N ILE A 251 8.28 6.52 -5.77
CA ILE A 251 8.99 5.33 -6.24
C ILE A 251 8.98 4.28 -5.15
N THR A 252 8.23 3.20 -5.39
CA THR A 252 8.18 2.00 -4.53
C THR A 252 8.85 0.79 -5.16
N ASP A 253 9.43 0.94 -6.35
CA ASP A 253 10.15 -0.11 -7.07
C ASP A 253 11.42 0.50 -7.69
N MET A 254 12.57 0.19 -7.10
CA MET A 254 13.87 0.69 -7.54
C MET A 254 14.26 0.20 -8.94
N LYS A 255 13.66 -0.90 -9.44
CA LYS A 255 13.89 -1.33 -10.84
C LYS A 255 13.20 -0.40 -11.83
N LYS A 256 12.07 0.21 -11.45
CA LYS A 256 11.43 1.26 -12.26
C LYS A 256 12.23 2.55 -12.23
N MET A 257 12.78 2.91 -11.07
CA MET A 257 13.65 4.07 -10.93
C MET A 257 14.81 4.05 -11.94
N GLY A 258 15.50 2.91 -12.05
CA GLY A 258 16.62 2.73 -13.00
C GLY A 258 16.22 2.79 -14.48
N LYS A 259 14.93 2.81 -14.83
CA LYS A 259 14.44 2.98 -16.21
C LYS A 259 14.17 4.44 -16.56
N ILE A 260 13.78 5.26 -15.58
CA ILE A 260 13.37 6.65 -15.80
C ILE A 260 14.48 7.64 -15.46
N ILE A 261 15.38 7.31 -14.54
CA ILE A 261 16.54 8.14 -14.20
C ILE A 261 17.73 7.68 -15.05
N LEU A 262 18.20 8.56 -15.92
CA LEU A 262 19.32 8.31 -16.83
C LEU A 262 20.52 9.19 -16.49
N GLY A 263 21.72 8.69 -16.77
CA GLY A 263 22.99 9.36 -16.46
C GLY A 263 23.73 8.71 -15.28
N ALA A 264 24.97 9.13 -15.06
CA ALA A 264 25.81 8.57 -14.00
C ALA A 264 26.02 9.56 -12.86
N ILE A 265 26.13 9.04 -11.63
CA ILE A 265 26.55 9.84 -10.48
C ILE A 265 27.98 9.43 -10.11
N PHE A 266 28.88 10.39 -10.21
CA PHE A 266 30.30 10.20 -9.94
C PHE A 266 30.61 10.62 -8.50
N PHE A 267 30.78 9.64 -7.63
CA PHE A 267 31.24 9.85 -6.26
C PHE A 267 32.77 9.74 -6.19
N LYS A 268 33.46 10.71 -5.59
CA LYS A 268 34.91 10.61 -5.35
C LYS A 268 35.28 11.28 -4.05
N ASN A 269 35.95 10.58 -3.16
CA ASN A 269 36.31 11.08 -1.82
C ASN A 269 35.10 11.66 -1.06
N SER A 270 33.91 11.13 -1.33
CA SER A 270 32.64 11.57 -0.75
C SER A 270 32.10 10.45 0.13
N SER A 271 31.35 10.81 1.17
CA SER A 271 30.84 9.84 2.13
C SER A 271 29.44 10.22 2.60
N PHE A 272 28.61 9.23 2.88
CA PHE A 272 27.17 9.37 3.16
C PHE A 272 26.76 8.56 4.39
N SER A 273 25.56 8.81 4.91
CA SER A 273 25.03 8.05 6.05
C SER A 273 24.62 6.65 5.61
N CYS A 274 25.17 5.64 6.27
CA CYS A 274 24.87 4.22 6.10
C CYS A 274 24.07 3.71 7.30
N ASP A 275 22.83 4.16 7.41
CA ASP A 275 21.93 3.82 8.50
C ASP A 275 20.70 3.03 8.00
N CYS A 276 19.70 2.88 8.85
CA CYS A 276 18.53 2.04 8.63
C CYS A 276 17.64 2.58 7.51
N ALA A 277 17.78 3.86 7.16
CA ALA A 277 17.05 4.46 6.05
C ALA A 277 17.40 3.79 4.71
N LEU A 278 18.56 3.11 4.62
CA LEU A 278 18.98 2.41 3.42
C LEU A 278 18.37 1.05 3.21
N VAL A 279 17.92 0.42 4.28
CA VAL A 279 17.59 -1.00 4.28
C VAL A 279 16.48 -1.34 3.27
N PRO A 280 15.39 -0.54 3.11
CA PRO A 280 14.38 -0.81 2.09
C PRO A 280 14.97 -0.85 0.67
N TYR A 281 15.83 0.11 0.33
CA TYR A 281 16.48 0.17 -0.98
C TYR A 281 17.40 -1.01 -1.21
N ILE A 282 18.19 -1.37 -0.21
CA ILE A 282 19.14 -2.48 -0.32
C ILE A 282 18.40 -3.80 -0.54
N LYS A 283 17.28 -4.03 0.14
CA LYS A 283 16.44 -5.23 -0.06
C LYS A 283 16.00 -5.39 -1.51
N GLU A 284 15.60 -4.30 -2.16
CA GLU A 284 15.20 -4.32 -3.57
C GLU A 284 16.39 -4.47 -4.52
N ILE A 285 17.48 -3.75 -4.24
CA ILE A 285 18.68 -3.70 -5.06
C ILE A 285 19.49 -5.01 -4.96
N LYS A 286 19.37 -5.80 -3.89
CA LYS A 286 20.11 -7.06 -3.70
C LYS A 286 20.11 -7.95 -4.96
N SER A 287 18.98 -8.02 -5.66
CA SER A 287 18.83 -8.82 -6.89
C SER A 287 19.56 -8.28 -8.13
N TRP A 288 19.99 -7.02 -8.13
CA TRP A 288 20.57 -6.30 -9.28
C TRP A 288 21.76 -5.41 -8.89
N ILE A 289 22.38 -5.67 -7.74
CA ILE A 289 23.40 -4.81 -7.11
C ILE A 289 24.57 -4.50 -8.05
N VAL A 290 24.99 -5.47 -8.87
CA VAL A 290 26.08 -5.28 -9.85
C VAL A 290 25.76 -4.15 -10.83
N ASN A 291 24.54 -4.08 -11.33
CA ASN A 291 24.15 -3.06 -12.29
C ASN A 291 23.88 -1.71 -11.60
N PHE A 292 23.35 -1.72 -10.38
CA PHE A 292 23.25 -0.52 -9.55
C PHE A 292 24.63 0.08 -9.30
N LEU A 293 25.64 -0.74 -9.00
CA LEU A 293 27.02 -0.28 -8.87
C LEU A 293 27.62 0.15 -10.21
N ASN A 294 27.23 -0.42 -11.34
CA ASN A 294 27.68 0.08 -12.65
C ASN A 294 27.18 1.51 -12.93
N LEU A 295 26.04 1.93 -12.36
CA LEU A 295 25.57 3.33 -12.41
C LEU A 295 26.44 4.25 -11.54
N ILE A 296 27.19 3.69 -10.59
CA ILE A 296 28.00 4.39 -9.59
C ILE A 296 29.48 4.02 -9.82
N LYS A 297 30.18 4.82 -10.62
CA LYS A 297 31.54 4.50 -11.12
C LYS A 297 32.63 4.28 -10.06
N TYR A 298 32.34 4.53 -8.78
CA TYR A 298 33.27 4.45 -7.64
C TYR A 298 32.58 3.85 -6.41
N PRO A 299 33.32 3.20 -5.49
CA PRO A 299 32.73 2.63 -4.29
C PRO A 299 32.11 3.71 -3.40
N LEU A 300 30.84 3.50 -3.05
CA LEU A 300 30.13 4.29 -2.06
C LEU A 300 30.67 3.96 -0.66
N MET A 301 31.35 4.92 -0.04
CA MET A 301 31.93 4.77 1.31
C MET A 301 31.02 5.37 2.39
N CYS A 302 30.78 4.61 3.44
CA CYS A 302 30.00 5.03 4.60
C CYS A 302 30.76 6.03 5.48
N TYR A 303 30.11 7.12 5.87
CA TYR A 303 30.66 8.13 6.78
C TYR A 303 30.22 7.92 8.23
N GLU A 304 28.93 7.66 8.36
CA GLU A 304 28.19 7.50 9.60
C GLU A 304 27.25 6.30 9.48
N PRO A 305 26.80 5.73 10.59
CA PRO A 305 27.32 5.94 11.95
C PRO A 305 28.78 5.45 12.10
N LEU A 306 29.45 5.84 13.20
CA LEU A 306 30.87 5.55 13.46
C LEU A 306 31.26 4.07 13.25
N ARG A 307 30.35 3.15 13.58
CA ARG A 307 30.53 1.69 13.46
C ARG A 307 30.75 1.19 12.03
N VAL A 308 30.19 1.86 11.03
CA VAL A 308 30.35 1.52 9.60
C VAL A 308 31.25 2.49 8.86
N ARG A 309 31.86 3.45 9.56
CA ARG A 309 32.70 4.47 8.93
C ARG A 309 33.84 3.84 8.14
N ASN A 310 34.03 4.34 6.92
CA ASN A 310 35.01 3.86 5.94
C ASN A 310 34.78 2.41 5.45
N ARG A 311 33.62 1.80 5.72
CA ARG A 311 33.20 0.58 5.00
C ARG A 311 32.56 0.96 3.67
N SER A 312 32.73 0.09 2.67
CA SER A 312 32.03 0.22 1.40
C SER A 312 30.61 -0.33 1.53
N LEU A 313 29.62 0.38 0.97
CA LEU A 313 28.24 -0.12 0.91
C LEU A 313 28.15 -1.45 0.17
N TYR A 314 28.98 -1.63 -0.86
CA TYR A 314 29.05 -2.89 -1.58
C TYR A 314 29.40 -4.07 -0.68
N GLU A 315 30.36 -3.86 0.23
CA GLU A 315 30.82 -4.88 1.16
C GLU A 315 29.72 -5.27 2.15
N ILE A 316 29.03 -4.26 2.71
CA ILE A 316 27.89 -4.48 3.63
C ILE A 316 26.79 -5.31 2.97
N ILE A 317 26.47 -5.00 1.70
CA ILE A 317 25.40 -5.69 0.95
C ILE A 317 25.78 -7.14 0.61
N ILE A 318 27.01 -7.37 0.14
CA ILE A 318 27.46 -8.71 -0.29
C ILE A 318 27.67 -9.65 0.90
N ASN A 319 28.19 -9.13 2.02
CA ASN A 319 28.40 -9.91 3.24
C ASN A 319 27.13 -10.10 4.07
N GLU A 320 26.04 -9.40 3.71
CA GLU A 320 24.77 -9.42 4.44
C GLU A 320 24.88 -8.89 5.88
N ASP A 321 25.78 -7.92 6.10
CA ASP A 321 26.01 -7.27 7.40
C ASP A 321 24.90 -6.25 7.74
N TYR A 322 23.62 -6.59 7.58
CA TYR A 322 22.53 -5.62 7.70
C TYR A 322 22.30 -5.11 9.14
N ASN A 323 22.74 -5.85 10.15
CA ASN A 323 22.73 -5.39 11.53
C ASN A 323 23.60 -4.12 11.70
N ASP A 324 24.61 -3.95 10.84
CA ASP A 324 25.45 -2.76 10.79
C ASP A 324 24.71 -1.50 10.28
N LEU A 325 23.47 -1.66 9.80
CA LEU A 325 22.60 -0.59 9.33
C LEU A 325 21.45 -0.25 10.28
N GLU A 326 21.28 -0.91 11.42
CA GLU A 326 20.30 -0.48 12.45
C GLU A 326 20.40 1.01 12.88
N CYS A 327 19.28 1.64 13.27
CA CYS A 327 19.27 2.98 13.87
C CYS A 327 18.73 2.96 15.30
N GLU A 328 19.26 3.84 16.14
CA GLU A 328 18.59 4.20 17.39
C GLU A 328 17.45 5.19 17.11
N LEU A 329 16.28 4.96 17.71
CA LEU A 329 15.12 5.84 17.57
C LEU A 329 15.10 6.92 18.67
N PRO A 330 14.95 8.21 18.32
CA PRO A 330 15.02 9.31 19.29
C PRO A 330 13.79 9.40 20.21
N ASN A 331 12.67 8.79 19.82
CA ASN A 331 11.37 8.79 20.52
C ASN A 331 11.16 7.52 21.37
N CYS A 332 12.23 6.92 21.85
CA CYS A 332 12.13 5.82 22.81
C CYS A 332 11.60 6.33 24.17
N PRO A 333 10.81 5.53 24.93
CA PRO A 333 10.30 5.94 26.22
C PRO A 333 11.41 6.42 27.16
N SER A 334 11.30 7.67 27.60
CA SER A 334 12.27 8.29 28.49
C SER A 334 12.03 7.87 29.93
N VAL A 335 12.98 8.17 30.82
CA VAL A 335 12.81 7.92 32.26
C VAL A 335 11.56 8.62 32.78
N ASP A 336 11.30 9.85 32.33
CA ASP A 336 10.15 10.65 32.79
C ASP A 336 8.80 10.04 32.34
N ASP A 337 8.77 9.36 31.18
CA ASP A 337 7.57 8.66 30.69
C ASP A 337 7.29 7.37 31.46
N LEU A 338 8.32 6.75 32.03
CA LEU A 338 8.24 5.45 32.70
C LEU A 338 8.16 5.58 34.24
N CYS A 339 8.30 6.79 34.76
CA CYS A 339 8.53 7.06 36.18
C CYS A 339 7.54 8.09 36.72
N HIS A 340 6.35 7.63 37.11
CA HIS A 340 5.29 8.48 37.66
C HIS A 340 5.59 9.08 39.06
N SER A 341 6.66 8.63 39.72
CA SER A 341 7.09 9.09 41.05
C SER A 341 8.50 9.69 41.01
N LYS A 342 8.75 10.80 41.72
CA LYS A 342 10.09 11.40 41.81
C LYS A 342 11.17 10.49 42.44
N ASN A 343 10.78 9.35 43.02
CA ASN A 343 11.63 8.41 43.74
C ASN A 343 11.66 6.98 43.15
N CYS A 344 11.37 6.77 41.85
CA CYS A 344 11.52 5.43 41.27
C CYS A 344 13.01 5.04 41.27
N PHE A 345 13.29 3.91 41.92
CA PHE A 345 14.62 3.33 41.97
C PHE A 345 14.51 1.80 41.97
N PRO A 346 15.29 1.08 41.14
CA PRO A 346 16.24 1.59 40.14
C PRO A 346 15.56 2.31 38.97
N ARG A 347 16.27 3.24 38.31
CA ARG A 347 15.68 4.02 37.22
C ARG A 347 15.35 3.12 36.02
N PRO A 348 14.14 3.23 35.44
CA PRO A 348 13.79 2.54 34.22
C PRO A 348 14.59 3.09 33.05
N HIS A 349 14.91 2.23 32.09
CA HIS A 349 15.62 2.60 30.88
C HIS A 349 15.16 1.73 29.72
N CYS A 350 14.83 2.37 28.59
CA CYS A 350 14.51 1.69 27.35
C CYS A 350 15.46 2.12 26.23
N THR A 351 15.90 1.16 25.40
CA THR A 351 16.53 1.43 24.11
C THR A 351 15.63 0.93 22.99
N CYS A 352 15.55 1.71 21.91
CA CYS A 352 14.69 1.40 20.78
C CYS A 352 15.56 1.39 19.53
N ILE A 353 15.68 0.22 18.92
CA ILE A 353 16.50 -0.01 17.73
C ILE A 353 15.56 -0.38 16.58
N ASP A 354 15.70 0.34 15.47
CA ASP A 354 14.93 0.10 14.27
C ASP A 354 15.63 -0.92 13.36
N ASP A 355 15.21 -2.18 13.50
CA ASP A 355 15.65 -3.31 12.67
C ASP A 355 14.76 -3.40 11.43
N GLN A 356 15.02 -2.47 10.51
CA GLN A 356 14.34 -2.38 9.22
C GLN A 356 14.55 -3.63 8.35
N PHE A 357 15.62 -4.39 8.59
CA PHE A 357 15.94 -5.55 7.77
C PHE A 357 15.01 -6.72 8.10
N HIS A 358 14.72 -6.95 9.38
CA HIS A 358 13.72 -7.92 9.79
C HIS A 358 12.31 -7.33 9.89
N GLY A 359 12.17 -6.01 9.67
CA GLY A 359 10.88 -5.32 9.63
C GLY A 359 10.23 -5.27 11.01
N LYS A 360 11.01 -4.89 12.02
CA LYS A 360 10.57 -4.73 13.41
C LYS A 360 11.36 -3.64 14.14
N VAL A 361 10.78 -3.09 15.19
CA VAL A 361 11.46 -2.23 16.16
C VAL A 361 11.74 -3.08 17.40
N VAL A 362 13.01 -3.20 17.76
CA VAL A 362 13.47 -3.92 18.95
C VAL A 362 13.54 -2.93 20.11
N VAL A 363 12.70 -3.14 21.12
CA VAL A 363 12.61 -2.31 22.32
C VAL A 363 13.13 -3.11 23.50
N ASN A 364 14.26 -2.69 24.08
CA ASN A 364 14.83 -3.33 25.27
C ASN A 364 14.61 -2.42 26.47
N CYS A 365 13.78 -2.86 27.41
CA CYS A 365 13.49 -2.10 28.62
C CYS A 365 13.95 -2.84 29.87
N SER A 366 14.51 -2.10 30.82
CA SER A 366 14.98 -2.62 32.12
C SER A 366 14.38 -1.83 33.28
N ASN A 367 14.19 -2.49 34.42
CA ASN A 367 13.69 -1.91 35.68
C ASN A 367 12.28 -1.30 35.55
N LEU A 368 11.42 -1.90 34.74
CA LEU A 368 10.05 -1.47 34.59
C LEU A 368 9.18 -1.91 35.79
N GLU A 369 8.28 -1.04 36.23
CA GLU A 369 7.18 -1.37 37.16
C GLU A 369 5.91 -1.79 36.40
N GLU A 370 5.68 -1.18 35.24
CA GLU A 370 4.58 -1.48 34.31
C GLU A 370 5.07 -1.40 32.86
N LEU A 371 4.27 -1.93 31.93
CA LEU A 371 4.56 -1.77 30.50
C LEU A 371 4.44 -0.29 30.09
N PRO A 372 5.32 0.22 29.21
CA PRO A 372 5.23 1.59 28.68
C PRO A 372 3.84 1.87 28.10
N ASP A 373 3.40 3.13 28.13
CA ASP A 373 2.09 3.49 27.56
C ASP A 373 2.12 3.47 26.02
N ASN A 374 3.23 3.93 25.45
CA ASN A 374 3.41 4.03 24.02
C ASN A 374 4.81 3.54 23.63
N LEU A 375 4.91 2.94 22.45
CA LEU A 375 6.18 2.54 21.85
C LEU A 375 6.30 3.16 20.46
N PRO A 376 7.52 3.46 20.00
CA PRO A 376 7.71 4.16 18.75
C PRO A 376 7.29 3.32 17.53
N VAL A 377 7.17 4.00 16.40
CA VAL A 377 7.11 3.41 15.07
C VAL A 377 8.46 3.68 14.42
N GLY A 378 9.03 2.67 13.78
CA GLY A 378 10.30 2.83 13.08
C GLY A 378 10.17 3.70 11.83
N HIS A 379 11.30 3.96 11.17
CA HIS A 379 11.33 4.60 9.87
C HIS A 379 10.44 3.84 8.86
N TRP A 380 9.99 4.51 7.80
CA TRP A 380 9.16 3.89 6.76
C TRP A 380 7.83 3.29 7.28
N ASN A 381 7.33 3.77 8.43
CA ASN A 381 6.15 3.23 9.10
C ASN A 381 6.30 1.74 9.47
N ASN A 382 7.48 1.34 9.94
CA ASN A 382 7.72 0.00 10.48
C ASN A 382 7.02 -0.17 11.84
N GLN A 383 5.90 -0.88 11.85
CA GLN A 383 4.99 -0.97 13.01
C GLN A 383 5.26 -2.13 13.96
N ASN A 384 5.89 -3.22 13.50
CA ASN A 384 6.06 -4.43 14.29
C ASN A 384 7.01 -4.18 15.48
N ILE A 385 6.69 -4.75 16.65
CA ILE A 385 7.49 -4.58 17.86
C ILE A 385 7.99 -5.93 18.39
N GLU A 386 9.30 -6.00 18.64
CA GLU A 386 9.90 -6.98 19.55
C GLU A 386 10.22 -6.28 20.86
N LEU A 387 9.45 -6.59 21.91
CA LEU A 387 9.58 -6.00 23.24
C LEU A 387 10.29 -6.97 24.17
N ASN A 388 11.50 -6.62 24.57
CA ASN A 388 12.30 -7.36 25.54
C ASN A 388 12.25 -6.62 26.87
N ILE A 389 11.65 -7.23 27.88
CA ILE A 389 11.55 -6.66 29.22
C ILE A 389 12.38 -7.47 30.21
N ASN A 390 13.16 -6.74 31.00
CA ASN A 390 13.81 -7.23 32.21
C ASN A 390 13.29 -6.39 33.38
N GLY A 391 12.58 -7.00 34.32
CA GLY A 391 11.95 -6.24 35.39
C GLY A 391 11.61 -7.10 36.58
N THR A 392 11.97 -6.66 37.77
CA THR A 392 11.72 -7.44 38.99
C THR A 392 10.34 -7.20 39.61
N ASN A 393 9.57 -6.22 39.11
CA ASN A 393 8.35 -5.75 39.77
C ASN A 393 7.07 -5.90 38.94
N ILE A 394 7.15 -6.28 37.65
CA ILE A 394 5.94 -6.51 36.84
C ILE A 394 5.27 -7.81 37.29
N THR A 395 4.06 -7.68 37.84
CA THR A 395 3.26 -8.81 38.34
C THR A 395 2.07 -9.14 37.44
N HIS A 396 1.60 -8.19 36.64
CA HIS A 396 0.50 -8.37 35.72
C HIS A 396 0.75 -7.61 34.41
N ILE A 397 0.17 -8.10 33.31
CA ILE A 397 0.21 -7.44 32.01
C ILE A 397 -1.17 -6.95 31.61
N ASP A 398 -1.29 -5.64 31.49
CA ASP A 398 -2.49 -4.94 31.03
C ASP A 398 -2.45 -4.66 29.53
N SER A 399 -3.63 -4.34 28.98
CA SER A 399 -3.76 -4.02 27.57
C SER A 399 -3.09 -2.67 27.26
N ARG A 400 -2.23 -2.64 26.23
CA ARG A 400 -1.58 -1.42 25.73
C ARG A 400 -1.86 -1.22 24.23
N PRO A 401 -1.84 0.03 23.73
CA PRO A 401 -2.20 0.34 22.34
C PRO A 401 -1.33 -0.32 21.26
N TYR A 402 -0.13 -0.77 21.62
CA TYR A 402 0.83 -1.37 20.68
C TYR A 402 0.85 -2.90 20.74
N LEU A 403 0.07 -3.54 21.62
CA LEU A 403 0.09 -5.00 21.76
C LEU A 403 -0.38 -5.70 20.48
N ASP A 404 -1.27 -5.08 19.72
CA ASP A 404 -1.79 -5.56 18.43
C ASP A 404 -0.72 -5.68 17.34
N ARG A 405 0.35 -4.88 17.42
CA ARG A 405 1.52 -4.91 16.54
C ARG A 405 2.77 -5.51 17.20
N THR A 406 2.64 -6.11 18.38
CA THR A 406 3.76 -6.77 19.07
C THR A 406 3.93 -8.20 18.56
N VAL A 407 5.00 -8.43 17.81
CA VAL A 407 5.33 -9.74 17.23
C VAL A 407 6.07 -10.64 18.22
N ALA A 408 6.78 -10.05 19.18
CA ALA A 408 7.47 -10.77 20.23
C ALA A 408 7.45 -10.00 21.54
N LEU A 409 7.11 -10.68 22.63
CA LEU A 409 7.21 -10.19 24.00
C LEU A 409 8.03 -11.18 24.81
N ARG A 410 9.28 -10.81 25.10
CA ARG A 410 10.22 -11.64 25.84
C ARG A 410 10.40 -11.09 27.24
N MET A 411 10.22 -11.95 28.23
CA MET A 411 10.21 -11.56 29.63
C MET A 411 11.29 -12.33 30.37
N ILE A 412 12.32 -11.62 30.84
CA ILE A 412 13.44 -12.20 31.58
C ILE A 412 13.31 -11.75 33.05
N ASP A 413 13.28 -12.71 33.97
CA ASP A 413 13.24 -12.49 35.42
C ASP A 413 12.04 -11.67 35.95
N VAL A 414 10.90 -11.70 35.26
CA VAL A 414 9.66 -10.96 35.62
C VAL A 414 8.72 -11.82 36.46
N PRO A 415 8.38 -11.53 37.74
CA PRO A 415 7.50 -12.36 38.58
C PRO A 415 6.00 -12.27 38.17
N LEU A 416 5.71 -12.62 36.93
CA LEU A 416 4.39 -12.51 36.33
C LEU A 416 3.41 -13.50 36.97
N SER A 417 2.31 -12.97 37.47
CA SER A 417 1.22 -13.72 38.12
C SER A 417 -0.03 -13.83 37.24
N ASP A 418 -0.31 -12.81 36.42
CA ASP A 418 -1.49 -12.77 35.55
C ASP A 418 -1.24 -12.00 34.25
N ILE A 419 -1.97 -12.36 33.19
CA ILE A 419 -2.06 -11.57 31.95
C ILE A 419 -3.54 -11.33 31.71
N THR A 420 -3.94 -10.06 31.70
CA THR A 420 -5.36 -9.72 31.56
C THR A 420 -5.92 -10.23 30.24
N LYS A 421 -7.21 -10.59 30.27
CA LYS A 421 -7.97 -10.97 29.08
C LYS A 421 -7.86 -9.93 27.95
N ALA A 422 -7.93 -8.64 28.30
CA ALA A 422 -7.82 -7.55 27.33
C ALA A 422 -6.43 -7.50 26.67
N ALA A 423 -5.36 -7.76 27.42
CA ALA A 423 -4.01 -7.83 26.86
C ALA A 423 -3.84 -9.03 25.91
N LEU A 424 -4.27 -10.23 26.32
CA LEU A 424 -4.21 -11.43 25.49
C LEU A 424 -5.03 -11.29 24.19
N GLN A 425 -6.18 -10.63 24.27
CA GLN A 425 -7.02 -10.38 23.10
C GLN A 425 -6.44 -9.35 22.15
N ALA A 426 -5.71 -8.36 22.67
CA ALA A 426 -5.03 -7.36 21.85
C ALA A 426 -3.84 -7.95 21.10
N MET A 427 -3.06 -8.85 21.72
CA MET A 427 -1.89 -9.48 21.08
C MET A 427 -2.25 -10.27 19.80
N PRO A 428 -1.37 -10.36 18.79
CA PRO A 428 -1.51 -11.27 17.66
C PRO A 428 -1.66 -12.74 18.09
N ASN A 429 -2.22 -13.58 17.21
CA ASN A 429 -2.34 -15.03 17.49
C ASN A 429 -1.01 -15.77 17.36
N ASP A 430 -0.10 -15.23 16.54
CA ASP A 430 1.25 -15.72 16.25
C ASP A 430 2.35 -14.96 17.02
N ILE A 431 2.00 -14.31 18.13
CA ILE A 431 2.97 -13.65 19.01
C ILE A 431 3.97 -14.67 19.58
N GLN A 432 5.25 -14.31 19.57
CA GLN A 432 6.28 -15.00 20.34
C GLN A 432 6.24 -14.51 21.79
N LEU A 433 5.84 -15.37 22.72
CA LEU A 433 5.65 -14.97 24.11
C LEU A 433 6.50 -15.88 25.01
N SER A 434 7.46 -15.30 25.74
CA SER A 434 8.24 -16.02 26.76
C SER A 434 7.67 -15.71 28.14
N ILE A 435 7.18 -16.75 28.82
CA ILE A 435 6.53 -16.74 30.14
C ILE A 435 7.32 -17.68 31.05
N ASP A 436 8.59 -17.34 31.25
CA ASP A 436 9.52 -18.26 31.91
C ASP A 436 9.41 -18.23 33.45
N SER A 437 8.60 -17.31 33.97
CA SER A 437 8.57 -16.94 35.38
C SER A 437 7.51 -17.63 36.24
N GLN A 438 7.83 -17.68 37.53
CA GLN A 438 7.48 -18.72 38.47
C GLN A 438 6.16 -18.54 39.25
N GLN A 439 5.22 -17.74 38.75
CA GLN A 439 4.01 -17.39 39.54
C GLN A 439 2.67 -17.47 38.81
N ILE A 440 2.61 -17.71 37.49
CA ILE A 440 1.32 -17.93 36.84
C ILE A 440 0.74 -19.26 37.32
N THR A 441 -0.37 -19.18 38.04
CA THR A 441 -1.08 -20.36 38.56
C THR A 441 -2.36 -20.66 37.79
N LEU A 442 -2.92 -19.70 37.04
CA LEU A 442 -4.13 -19.90 36.24
C LEU A 442 -3.90 -19.38 34.82
N LEU A 443 -4.20 -20.20 33.83
CA LEU A 443 -4.10 -19.82 32.42
C LEU A 443 -5.49 -19.43 31.88
N SER A 444 -5.64 -18.20 31.38
CA SER A 444 -6.89 -17.72 30.78
C SER A 444 -7.28 -18.53 29.53
N GLY A 445 -8.58 -18.73 29.30
CA GLY A 445 -9.09 -19.39 28.09
C GLY A 445 -8.76 -18.66 26.78
N ASP A 446 -8.40 -17.38 26.83
CA ASP A 446 -7.99 -16.61 25.65
C ASP A 446 -6.67 -17.10 25.03
N PHE A 447 -5.85 -17.85 25.78
CA PHE A 447 -4.66 -18.53 25.25
C PHE A 447 -4.99 -19.57 24.17
N LEU A 448 -6.20 -20.13 24.17
CA LEU A 448 -6.62 -21.13 23.17
C LEU A 448 -6.51 -20.61 21.72
N LYS A 449 -6.61 -19.29 21.52
CA LYS A 449 -6.47 -18.65 20.20
C LYS A 449 -5.01 -18.45 19.78
N LYS A 450 -4.07 -18.55 20.72
CA LYS A 450 -2.64 -18.34 20.46
C LYS A 450 -2.00 -19.59 19.90
N ASN A 451 -0.96 -19.39 19.10
CA ASN A 451 -0.15 -20.47 18.58
C ASN A 451 0.71 -21.08 19.70
N PRO A 452 0.47 -22.33 20.13
CA PRO A 452 1.23 -22.95 21.21
C PRO A 452 2.71 -23.15 20.87
N TYR A 453 3.09 -23.18 19.58
CA TYR A 453 4.49 -23.30 19.16
C TYR A 453 5.35 -22.09 19.56
N LEU A 454 4.75 -20.91 19.60
CA LEU A 454 5.44 -19.63 19.79
C LEU A 454 5.41 -19.16 21.24
N ILE A 455 4.74 -19.90 22.12
CA ILE A 455 4.72 -19.64 23.56
C ILE A 455 5.72 -20.54 24.25
N GLN A 456 6.63 -19.91 25.00
CA GLN A 456 7.59 -20.56 25.87
C GLN A 456 7.10 -20.40 27.30
N PHE A 457 6.98 -21.52 28.00
CA PHE A 457 6.51 -21.57 29.38
C PHE A 457 7.66 -22.00 30.29
N GLY A 458 7.68 -21.46 31.49
CA GLY A 458 8.60 -21.89 32.55
C GLY A 458 8.23 -23.24 33.17
N LYS A 459 9.06 -23.71 34.11
CA LYS A 459 8.88 -25.00 34.79
C LYS A 459 7.79 -25.02 35.88
N ASN A 460 7.09 -23.91 36.10
CA ASN A 460 6.12 -23.81 37.19
C ASN A 460 4.76 -24.30 36.74
N PRO A 461 4.09 -25.15 37.55
CA PRO A 461 2.86 -25.76 37.11
C PRO A 461 1.66 -24.82 37.29
N VAL A 462 0.80 -24.77 36.27
CA VAL A 462 -0.50 -24.09 36.32
C VAL A 462 -1.57 -25.01 36.92
N ASN A 463 -2.57 -24.49 37.60
CA ASN A 463 -3.69 -25.27 38.12
C ASN A 463 -4.55 -25.80 36.97
N CYS A 464 -4.65 -27.13 36.89
CA CYS A 464 -5.43 -27.81 35.88
C CYS A 464 -6.55 -28.63 36.55
N THR A 465 -7.79 -28.34 36.14
CA THR A 465 -9.05 -28.89 36.66
C THR A 465 -9.94 -29.32 35.50
N CYS A 466 -11.12 -29.86 35.79
CA CYS A 466 -12.07 -30.25 34.75
C CYS A 466 -12.61 -29.07 33.93
N ASP A 467 -12.48 -27.83 34.42
CA ASP A 467 -12.98 -26.63 33.73
C ASP A 467 -12.03 -26.13 32.63
N ASN A 468 -10.76 -26.54 32.64
CA ASN A 468 -9.73 -26.08 31.69
C ASN A 468 -9.03 -27.22 30.94
N LEU A 469 -9.76 -28.30 30.62
CA LEU A 469 -9.31 -29.44 29.80
C LEU A 469 -8.70 -29.04 28.44
N TRP A 470 -9.05 -27.85 27.93
CA TRP A 470 -8.51 -27.30 26.69
C TRP A 470 -6.98 -27.12 26.71
N ILE A 471 -6.36 -26.93 27.88
CA ILE A 471 -4.90 -26.76 28.02
C ILE A 471 -4.17 -27.96 27.42
N GLY A 472 -4.66 -29.17 27.70
CA GLY A 472 -4.02 -30.40 27.23
C GLY A 472 -4.20 -30.61 25.74
N THR A 473 -5.39 -30.34 25.21
CA THR A 473 -5.63 -30.39 23.75
C THR A 473 -4.83 -29.34 23.00
N TRP A 474 -4.67 -28.15 23.59
CA TRP A 474 -3.95 -27.03 23.01
C TRP A 474 -2.44 -27.29 22.95
N ILE A 475 -1.83 -27.80 24.03
CA ILE A 475 -0.41 -28.20 24.03
C ILE A 475 -0.16 -29.42 23.13
N ARG A 476 -1.07 -30.41 23.08
CA ARG A 476 -0.91 -31.56 22.17
C ARG A 476 -0.86 -31.16 20.69
N ALA A 477 -1.50 -30.07 20.31
CA ALA A 477 -1.37 -29.51 18.95
C ALA A 477 0.08 -29.11 18.60
N LYS A 478 0.94 -28.86 19.61
CA LYS A 478 2.37 -28.56 19.45
C LYS A 478 3.23 -29.81 19.18
N GLY A 479 2.87 -30.95 19.76
CA GLY A 479 3.61 -32.22 19.62
C GLY A 479 4.92 -32.33 20.42
N THR A 480 5.25 -31.37 21.30
CA THR A 480 6.48 -31.37 22.12
C THR A 480 6.17 -31.43 23.62
N ARG A 481 6.89 -32.28 24.37
CA ARG A 481 6.78 -32.46 25.83
C ARG A 481 7.67 -31.47 26.62
N GLU A 482 7.49 -31.41 27.94
CA GLU A 482 8.33 -30.74 28.95
C GLU A 482 8.36 -29.20 28.90
N GLN A 483 7.28 -28.57 28.45
CA GLN A 483 7.21 -27.11 28.37
C GLN A 483 6.14 -26.48 29.27
N LEU A 484 5.00 -27.15 29.48
CA LEU A 484 3.96 -26.68 30.41
C LEU A 484 3.61 -27.80 31.39
N PHE A 485 3.57 -27.47 32.68
CA PHE A 485 3.22 -28.43 33.73
C PHE A 485 1.85 -28.09 34.32
N CYS A 486 1.10 -29.13 34.65
CA CYS A 486 -0.24 -29.05 35.25
C CYS A 486 -0.20 -29.54 36.68
N LYS A 487 -0.58 -28.69 37.64
CA LYS A 487 -0.86 -29.08 39.02
C LYS A 487 -2.31 -29.57 39.10
N THR A 488 -2.47 -30.85 39.42
CA THR A 488 -3.75 -31.53 39.60
C THR A 488 -3.93 -31.94 41.07
N THR A 489 -5.11 -32.47 41.42
CA THR A 489 -5.35 -33.09 42.73
C THR A 489 -4.42 -34.27 43.02
N ASN A 490 -3.92 -34.92 41.97
CA ASN A 490 -3.11 -36.14 42.03
C ASN A 490 -1.60 -35.87 41.92
N GLY A 491 -1.20 -34.60 41.84
CA GLY A 491 0.20 -34.19 41.71
C GLY A 491 0.45 -33.34 40.46
N VAL A 492 1.73 -33.13 40.14
CA VAL A 492 2.16 -32.36 38.98
C VAL A 492 2.44 -33.32 37.82
N ILE A 493 1.83 -33.06 36.66
CA ILE A 493 1.99 -33.83 35.42
C ILE A 493 2.36 -32.90 34.27
N ASP A 494 2.88 -33.44 33.18
CA ASP A 494 3.06 -32.69 31.94
C ASP A 494 1.67 -32.34 31.35
N ALA A 495 1.47 -31.10 30.92
CA ALA A 495 0.22 -30.66 30.31
C ALA A 495 -0.10 -31.43 29.01
N TYR A 496 0.90 -32.03 28.36
CA TYR A 496 0.69 -32.93 27.22
C TYR A 496 -0.13 -34.16 27.61
N ASP A 497 0.12 -34.71 28.79
CA ASP A 497 -0.54 -35.92 29.32
C ASP A 497 -1.81 -35.56 30.11
N PHE A 498 -2.13 -34.26 30.26
CA PHE A 498 -3.37 -33.79 30.89
C PHE A 498 -4.58 -34.05 29.98
N ASP A 499 -5.47 -34.92 30.44
CA ASP A 499 -6.72 -35.25 29.76
C ASP A 499 -7.85 -35.55 30.77
N GLN A 500 -9.04 -35.83 30.24
CA GLN A 500 -10.24 -36.10 31.03
C GLN A 500 -10.13 -37.37 31.88
N ILE A 501 -9.34 -38.36 31.43
CA ILE A 501 -9.19 -39.68 32.06
C ILE A 501 -8.31 -39.56 33.30
N VAL A 502 -7.24 -38.75 33.22
CA VAL A 502 -6.26 -38.56 34.31
C VAL A 502 -6.88 -37.87 35.55
N LEU A 503 -7.90 -37.03 35.37
CA LEU A 503 -8.58 -36.30 36.45
C LEU A 503 -9.90 -36.92 36.92
N ASP A 504 -10.34 -38.02 36.31
CA ASP A 504 -11.62 -38.66 36.58
C ASP A 504 -12.78 -37.64 36.57
N CYS A 505 -12.80 -36.79 35.54
CA CYS A 505 -13.81 -35.73 35.41
C CYS A 505 -15.20 -36.34 35.18
N ILE A 506 -15.95 -36.51 36.27
CA ILE A 506 -17.34 -36.99 36.25
C ILE A 506 -18.22 -35.87 35.68
N TRP A 507 -18.75 -36.07 34.48
CA TRP A 507 -19.83 -35.25 33.94
C TRP A 507 -21.04 -35.36 34.88
N HIS A 508 -21.48 -34.26 35.47
CA HIS A 508 -22.84 -34.20 35.99
C HIS A 508 -23.80 -34.35 34.80
N TYR A 509 -24.33 -35.56 34.66
CA TYR A 509 -25.29 -35.97 33.64
C TYR A 509 -26.51 -35.03 33.67
N ASN A 510 -26.58 -34.06 32.76
CA ASN A 510 -27.67 -33.10 32.75
C ASN A 510 -28.90 -33.71 32.05
N SER A 511 -29.66 -34.48 32.82
CA SER A 511 -30.86 -35.24 32.38
C SER A 511 -31.91 -34.37 31.69
N GLN A 512 -31.92 -33.06 31.93
CA GLN A 512 -32.84 -32.12 31.30
C GLN A 512 -32.57 -31.91 29.81
N LEU A 513 -31.30 -31.93 29.37
CA LEU A 513 -30.97 -31.69 27.97
C LEU A 513 -31.44 -32.85 27.08
N TRP A 514 -31.26 -34.08 27.54
CA TRP A 514 -31.71 -35.28 26.81
C TRP A 514 -33.23 -35.44 26.82
N ALA A 515 -33.92 -34.98 27.86
CA ALA A 515 -35.38 -34.90 27.86
C ALA A 515 -35.89 -33.92 26.78
N ILE A 516 -35.23 -32.76 26.62
CA ILE A 516 -35.57 -31.77 25.58
C ILE A 516 -35.27 -32.32 24.18
N VAL A 517 -34.10 -32.93 23.98
CA VAL A 517 -33.74 -33.55 22.68
C VAL A 517 -34.70 -34.69 22.33
N GLY A 518 -35.12 -35.50 23.32
CA GLY A 518 -36.17 -36.51 23.17
C GLY A 518 -37.53 -35.91 22.76
N LEU A 519 -37.95 -34.82 23.40
CA LEU A 519 -39.21 -34.13 23.07
C LEU A 519 -39.21 -33.52 21.66
N VAL A 520 -38.09 -32.91 21.26
CA VAL A 520 -37.92 -32.31 19.92
C VAL A 520 -37.88 -33.39 18.84
N THR A 521 -37.18 -34.51 19.08
CA THR A 521 -37.15 -35.62 18.12
C THR A 521 -38.51 -36.28 17.95
N VAL A 522 -39.26 -36.51 19.04
CA VAL A 522 -40.62 -37.05 18.97
C VAL A 522 -41.57 -36.13 18.21
N THR A 523 -41.49 -34.82 18.44
CA THR A 523 -42.35 -33.84 17.73
C THR A 523 -42.00 -33.72 16.24
N LEU A 524 -40.73 -33.80 15.86
CA LEU A 524 -40.30 -33.87 14.45
C LEU A 524 -40.78 -35.14 13.74
N VAL A 525 -40.75 -36.29 14.41
CA VAL A 525 -41.28 -37.55 13.85
C VAL A 525 -42.81 -37.48 13.71
N PHE A 526 -43.52 -36.94 14.71
CA PHE A 526 -44.98 -36.83 14.64
C PHE A 526 -45.46 -35.89 13.53
N THR A 527 -44.78 -34.75 13.35
CA THR A 527 -45.11 -33.78 12.30
C THR A 527 -44.83 -34.31 10.91
N SER A 528 -43.72 -35.02 10.71
CA SER A 528 -43.38 -35.67 9.44
C SER A 528 -44.33 -36.82 9.07
N VAL A 529 -44.71 -37.67 10.03
CA VAL A 529 -45.72 -38.74 9.82
C VAL A 529 -47.10 -38.15 9.50
N SER A 530 -47.50 -37.08 10.20
CA SER A 530 -48.78 -36.41 9.95
C SER A 530 -48.83 -35.76 8.55
N ALA A 531 -47.72 -35.14 8.12
CA ALA A 531 -47.60 -34.58 6.77
C ALA A 531 -47.67 -35.67 5.68
N LEU A 532 -47.01 -36.82 5.90
CA LEU A 532 -47.11 -37.98 5.01
C LEU A 532 -48.54 -38.52 4.91
N PHE A 533 -49.26 -38.63 6.03
CA PHE A 533 -50.66 -39.01 6.02
C PHE A 533 -51.55 -38.02 5.26
N TRP A 534 -51.29 -36.72 5.41
CA TRP A 534 -52.05 -35.67 4.70
C TRP A 534 -51.81 -35.71 3.18
N CYS A 535 -50.58 -36.00 2.74
CA CYS A 535 -50.24 -36.12 1.32
C CYS A 535 -50.81 -37.39 0.66
N VAL A 536 -50.91 -38.50 1.40
CA VAL A 536 -51.30 -39.80 0.83
C VAL A 536 -52.83 -40.01 0.77
N PHE A 537 -53.62 -39.37 1.63
CA PHE A 537 -55.05 -39.66 1.79
C PHE A 537 -56.02 -38.55 1.34
N ARG A 538 -55.62 -37.70 0.39
CA ARG A 538 -56.50 -36.64 -0.15
C ARG A 538 -57.37 -37.19 -1.30
N TYR A 539 -58.56 -37.73 -1.00
CA TYR A 539 -59.58 -37.99 -2.03
C TYR A 539 -60.39 -36.71 -2.29
N GLU A 540 -60.27 -36.14 -3.49
CA GLU A 540 -61.03 -34.96 -3.92
C GLU A 540 -62.36 -35.39 -4.56
N MET A 541 -63.50 -35.14 -3.90
CA MET A 541 -64.83 -35.28 -4.49
C MET A 541 -65.29 -33.94 -5.09
N LEU A 542 -65.48 -33.89 -6.40
CA LEU A 542 -65.92 -32.69 -7.13
C LEU A 542 -67.42 -32.78 -7.45
N ILE A 543 -68.27 -32.13 -6.65
CA ILE A 543 -69.73 -32.11 -6.85
C ILE A 543 -70.10 -30.91 -7.73
N LEU A 544 -70.40 -31.15 -9.01
CA LEU A 544 -70.86 -30.12 -9.95
C LEU A 544 -72.39 -30.00 -9.91
N LYS A 545 -72.91 -28.88 -9.40
CA LYS A 545 -74.36 -28.60 -9.38
C LYS A 545 -74.73 -27.61 -10.49
N ARG A 546 -75.44 -28.07 -11.52
CA ARG A 546 -75.97 -27.20 -12.59
C ARG A 546 -77.21 -26.45 -12.08
N LYS A 547 -77.16 -25.12 -12.09
CA LYS A 547 -78.25 -24.23 -11.68
C LYS A 547 -79.21 -24.03 -12.86
N TYR A 548 -80.41 -24.62 -12.83
CA TYR A 548 -81.44 -24.38 -13.85
C TYR A 548 -82.21 -23.10 -13.56
N LEU A 549 -82.40 -22.26 -14.58
CA LEU A 549 -83.37 -21.16 -14.56
C LEU A 549 -84.80 -21.75 -14.69
N PRO A 550 -85.80 -21.18 -14.00
CA PRO A 550 -87.14 -21.75 -13.97
C PRO A 550 -87.85 -21.49 -15.30
N CYS A 551 -88.03 -22.55 -16.10
CA CYS A 551 -89.05 -22.59 -17.14
C CYS A 551 -90.24 -23.42 -16.63
N LYS A 552 -91.45 -22.92 -16.92
CA LYS A 552 -92.76 -23.38 -16.43
C LYS A 552 -92.97 -24.89 -16.53
N GLU A 553 -93.51 -25.45 -15.45
CA GLU A 553 -93.85 -26.85 -15.27
C GLU A 553 -94.91 -27.33 -16.27
N GLU A 554 -94.58 -28.36 -17.04
CA GLU A 554 -95.55 -29.39 -17.44
C GLU A 554 -95.24 -30.65 -16.63
N HIS A 555 -96.18 -31.06 -15.77
CA HIS A 555 -96.06 -32.24 -14.92
C HIS A 555 -95.98 -33.53 -15.75
N TYR A 556 -94.77 -34.04 -15.94
CA TYR A 556 -94.57 -35.47 -16.17
C TYR A 556 -94.37 -36.14 -14.81
N PRO A 557 -95.11 -37.20 -14.45
CA PRO A 557 -94.92 -37.91 -13.19
C PRO A 557 -93.57 -38.63 -13.25
N TYR A 558 -92.55 -38.09 -12.57
CA TYR A 558 -91.28 -38.77 -12.38
C TYR A 558 -91.52 -40.07 -11.61
N THR A 559 -91.03 -41.18 -12.16
CA THR A 559 -91.20 -42.50 -11.54
C THR A 559 -90.00 -42.90 -10.68
N THR A 560 -88.86 -42.23 -10.87
CA THR A 560 -87.59 -42.58 -10.20
C THR A 560 -86.85 -41.34 -9.71
N ASP A 561 -86.18 -41.42 -8.56
CA ASP A 561 -85.59 -40.26 -7.90
C ASP A 561 -84.17 -39.94 -8.38
N VAL A 562 -83.36 -40.97 -8.63
CA VAL A 562 -81.95 -40.82 -9.04
C VAL A 562 -81.62 -41.77 -10.19
N PHE A 563 -81.11 -41.22 -11.28
CA PHE A 563 -80.46 -41.97 -12.35
C PHE A 563 -78.94 -41.96 -12.14
N ILE A 564 -78.29 -43.11 -12.21
CA ILE A 564 -76.83 -43.23 -12.08
C ILE A 564 -76.23 -43.75 -13.39
N SER A 565 -75.27 -43.01 -13.93
CA SER A 565 -74.44 -43.46 -15.07
C SER A 565 -72.98 -43.57 -14.64
N PHE A 566 -72.38 -44.72 -14.96
CA PHE A 566 -70.99 -45.03 -14.65
C PHE A 566 -70.45 -46.05 -15.66
N TYR A 567 -69.12 -46.10 -15.82
CA TYR A 567 -68.47 -47.07 -16.70
C TYR A 567 -68.34 -48.42 -15.99
N SER A 568 -69.18 -49.39 -16.35
CA SER A 568 -69.30 -50.67 -15.63
C SER A 568 -68.08 -51.58 -15.79
N ALA A 569 -67.28 -51.40 -16.86
CA ALA A 569 -66.07 -52.19 -17.07
C ALA A 569 -64.90 -51.79 -16.16
N ASN A 570 -64.95 -50.61 -15.51
CA ASN A 570 -63.93 -50.24 -14.54
C ASN A 570 -64.20 -50.95 -13.19
N PRO A 571 -63.32 -51.87 -12.74
CA PRO A 571 -63.61 -52.73 -11.59
C PRO A 571 -63.70 -51.95 -10.27
N TYR A 572 -63.01 -50.81 -10.16
CA TYR A 572 -63.05 -49.97 -8.96
C TYR A 572 -64.36 -49.20 -8.86
N VAL A 573 -64.80 -48.60 -9.98
CA VAL A 573 -66.07 -47.87 -10.05
C VAL A 573 -67.24 -48.83 -9.86
N PHE A 574 -67.21 -49.99 -10.52
CA PHE A 574 -68.21 -51.03 -10.37
C PHE A 574 -68.31 -51.52 -8.91
N THR A 575 -67.18 -51.81 -8.26
CA THR A 575 -67.17 -52.26 -6.86
C THR A 575 -67.71 -51.18 -5.92
N TYR A 576 -67.36 -49.91 -6.15
CA TYR A 576 -67.89 -48.81 -5.35
C TYR A 576 -69.40 -48.63 -5.55
N MET A 577 -69.88 -48.75 -6.78
CA MET A 577 -71.30 -48.69 -7.10
C MET A 577 -72.09 -49.78 -6.38
N GLU A 578 -71.64 -51.03 -6.53
CA GLU A 578 -72.34 -52.21 -6.02
C GLU A 578 -72.29 -52.35 -4.51
N ARG A 579 -71.14 -52.04 -3.89
CA ARG A 579 -70.97 -52.26 -2.45
C ARG A 579 -71.35 -51.06 -1.60
N PHE A 580 -71.40 -49.87 -2.18
CA PHE A 580 -71.54 -48.65 -1.39
C PHE A 580 -72.66 -47.77 -1.90
N LEU A 581 -72.53 -47.18 -3.09
CA LEU A 581 -73.41 -46.07 -3.47
C LEU A 581 -74.86 -46.50 -3.75
N ARG A 582 -75.08 -47.56 -4.53
CA ARG A 582 -76.44 -48.05 -4.85
C ARG A 582 -77.15 -48.57 -3.60
N PRO A 583 -76.56 -49.43 -2.75
CA PRO A 583 -77.19 -49.88 -1.51
C PRO A 583 -77.48 -48.73 -0.54
N MET A 584 -76.56 -47.77 -0.41
CA MET A 584 -76.76 -46.60 0.45
C MET A 584 -78.00 -45.80 0.02
N LEU A 585 -78.13 -45.46 -1.27
CA LEU A 585 -79.26 -44.68 -1.77
C LEU A 585 -80.60 -45.40 -1.59
N ILE A 586 -80.63 -46.72 -1.83
CA ILE A 586 -81.83 -47.52 -1.59
C ILE A 586 -82.17 -47.57 -0.10
N THR A 587 -81.17 -47.69 0.79
CA THR A 587 -81.36 -47.71 2.25
C THR A 587 -81.93 -46.38 2.76
N GLU A 588 -81.52 -45.28 2.16
CA GLU A 588 -82.03 -43.92 2.44
C GLU A 588 -83.40 -43.64 1.79
N GLY A 589 -84.00 -44.64 1.13
CA GLY A 589 -85.36 -44.57 0.59
C GLY A 589 -85.48 -43.94 -0.80
N TYR A 590 -84.38 -43.73 -1.51
CA TYR A 590 -84.42 -43.24 -2.90
C TYR A 590 -84.71 -44.38 -3.87
N SER A 591 -85.58 -44.12 -4.84
CA SER A 591 -85.72 -45.00 -6.00
C SER A 591 -84.58 -44.72 -7.00
N VAL A 592 -83.76 -45.74 -7.25
CA VAL A 592 -82.53 -45.63 -8.07
C VAL A 592 -82.72 -46.41 -9.36
N PHE A 593 -82.29 -45.82 -10.48
CA PHE A 593 -82.19 -46.48 -11.78
C PHE A 593 -80.75 -46.40 -12.28
N ASP A 594 -80.20 -47.51 -12.77
CA ASP A 594 -78.92 -47.54 -13.49
C ASP A 594 -78.95 -48.46 -14.71
N SER A 595 -78.18 -48.11 -15.73
CA SER A 595 -78.20 -48.81 -17.01
C SER A 595 -77.68 -50.24 -16.96
N PHE A 596 -76.94 -50.63 -15.91
CA PHE A 596 -76.39 -51.97 -15.78
C PHE A 596 -77.41 -52.95 -15.17
N HIS A 597 -78.21 -52.51 -14.20
CA HIS A 597 -79.19 -53.38 -13.53
C HIS A 597 -80.57 -53.36 -14.18
N ASP A 598 -80.99 -52.20 -14.69
CA ASP A 598 -82.42 -51.96 -14.95
C ASP A 598 -82.78 -51.93 -16.45
N ILE A 599 -81.80 -52.11 -17.35
CA ILE A 599 -82.03 -52.20 -18.81
C ILE A 599 -81.72 -53.62 -19.32
N GLU A 600 -82.66 -54.23 -20.05
CA GLU A 600 -82.48 -55.55 -20.66
C GLU A 600 -81.82 -55.44 -22.05
N TYR A 601 -80.80 -56.27 -22.32
CA TYR A 601 -79.93 -56.19 -23.51
C TYR A 601 -80.57 -56.53 -24.88
N ASN A 602 -81.86 -56.85 -24.96
CA ASN A 602 -82.50 -57.40 -26.17
C ASN A 602 -83.46 -56.44 -26.90
N GLU A 603 -83.62 -55.20 -26.46
CA GLU A 603 -84.35 -54.14 -27.16
C GLU A 603 -83.49 -52.86 -27.29
N ASP A 604 -83.97 -51.90 -28.09
CA ASP A 604 -83.29 -50.64 -28.44
C ASP A 604 -82.86 -49.84 -27.19
N PHE A 605 -81.61 -50.02 -26.79
CA PHE A 605 -81.01 -49.52 -25.54
C PHE A 605 -81.16 -48.00 -25.41
N ASP A 606 -80.93 -47.27 -26.49
CA ASP A 606 -80.99 -45.80 -26.50
C ASP A 606 -82.41 -45.30 -26.24
N PHE A 607 -83.43 -45.99 -26.74
CA PHE A 607 -84.82 -45.63 -26.48
C PHE A 607 -85.21 -45.86 -25.02
N GLN A 608 -84.81 -47.01 -24.43
CA GLN A 608 -85.09 -47.30 -23.02
C GLN A 608 -84.35 -46.35 -22.09
N LEU A 609 -83.07 -46.08 -22.37
CA LEU A 609 -82.26 -45.14 -21.61
C LEU A 609 -82.84 -43.74 -21.66
N THR A 610 -83.20 -43.24 -22.86
CA THR A 610 -83.82 -41.91 -23.02
C THR A 610 -85.15 -41.82 -22.28
N ARG A 611 -85.96 -42.89 -22.31
CA ARG A 611 -87.23 -42.95 -21.59
C ARG A 611 -87.03 -42.99 -20.07
N ALA A 612 -86.03 -43.71 -19.56
CA ALA A 612 -85.71 -43.75 -18.15
C ALA A 612 -85.19 -42.40 -17.65
N VAL A 613 -84.24 -41.81 -18.38
CA VAL A 613 -83.67 -40.48 -18.10
C VAL A 613 -84.77 -39.41 -18.07
N SER A 614 -85.67 -39.39 -19.06
CA SER A 614 -86.77 -38.40 -19.09
C SER A 614 -87.76 -38.50 -17.91
N LYS A 615 -87.76 -39.63 -17.18
CA LYS A 615 -88.62 -39.86 -16.01
C LYS A 615 -87.89 -39.80 -14.66
N CYS A 616 -86.60 -39.43 -14.64
CA CYS A 616 -85.80 -39.31 -13.42
C CYS A 616 -85.68 -37.86 -12.94
N LYS A 617 -85.68 -37.65 -11.61
CA LYS A 617 -85.57 -36.30 -11.01
C LYS A 617 -84.13 -35.77 -10.98
N HIS A 618 -83.17 -36.62 -10.63
CA HIS A 618 -81.76 -36.23 -10.48
C HIS A 618 -80.84 -37.20 -11.23
N PHE A 619 -79.69 -36.69 -11.68
CA PHE A 619 -78.70 -37.44 -12.44
C PHE A 619 -77.36 -37.42 -11.73
N LEU A 620 -76.79 -38.60 -11.52
CA LEU A 620 -75.49 -38.80 -10.89
C LEU A 620 -74.58 -39.50 -11.90
N ILE A 621 -73.56 -38.78 -12.35
CA ILE A 621 -72.61 -39.27 -13.36
C ILE A 621 -71.27 -39.47 -12.68
N ILE A 622 -70.75 -40.70 -12.73
CA ILE A 622 -69.47 -41.07 -12.11
C ILE A 622 -68.43 -41.14 -13.21
N ILE A 623 -67.58 -40.12 -13.23
CA ILE A 623 -66.52 -39.97 -14.22
C ILE A 623 -65.27 -40.69 -13.73
N CYS A 624 -64.76 -41.62 -14.53
CA CYS A 624 -63.40 -42.14 -14.44
C CYS A 624 -62.63 -41.79 -15.71
N GLU A 625 -61.33 -42.07 -15.75
CA GLU A 625 -60.48 -41.77 -16.91
C GLU A 625 -61.04 -42.37 -18.20
N ASP A 626 -61.59 -43.59 -18.12
CA ASP A 626 -62.18 -44.31 -19.27
C ASP A 626 -63.64 -43.92 -19.59
N TYR A 627 -64.31 -43.13 -18.72
CA TYR A 627 -65.75 -42.84 -18.85
C TYR A 627 -66.08 -41.94 -20.05
N LEU A 628 -65.13 -41.11 -20.49
CA LEU A 628 -65.32 -40.22 -21.65
C LEU A 628 -64.91 -40.87 -22.98
N THR A 629 -64.36 -42.08 -22.93
CA THR A 629 -63.96 -42.88 -24.10
C THR A 629 -64.97 -43.98 -24.45
N ASP A 630 -65.95 -44.19 -23.57
CA ASP A 630 -67.19 -44.98 -23.76
C ASP A 630 -68.34 -44.02 -24.14
#